data_AF-A0AAU9EG10-F1
#
_entry.id   AF-A0AAU9EG10-F1
#
_cell.length_a   1.000
_cell.length_b   1.000
_cell.length_c   1.000
_cell.angle_alpha   90.00
_cell.angle_beta   90.00
_cell.angle_gamma   90.00
#
_symmetry.space_group_name_H-M   'P 1'
#
loop_
_entity.id
_entity.type
_entity.pdbx_description
1 polymer ?
#
loop_
_entity_poly.entity_id
_entity_poly.type
_entity_poly.pdbx_seq_one_letter_code
_entity_poly.pdbx_strand_id
1 'polypeptide(L)'
;MNEKPTLIMVFALLGCVAFPLAVYTHFYLYADGAYFFTGLFEHNNFWEGLANFPPFARSIAYFLTKTPARLAIGSGWFDINQISYIYGAFLYYVPFGCYAASAYLLYRKGMTLSAALLVLMYLILVYFTSYFIVGESHLSTGLFLLTCAVLVTCDTRKVTTLVALACLGAAAMWTYQFWVAFYPVCLVLFILGIRGSKTSLPIKTFHFLIIALYLFGFVMNARTLIFYRHPAMRNAMLTSHLLDYWPIPLIACLLFALTLFYIYLGSGIYRHPALDRWFKRAGQMASPRKAWAVAILALWAVSALAMLLLTFYDRGFLPPANHAYALRSMNLFLPLLFAATLLPARENQTAKGFKISARGISLCCVLPMLALTMQSSVLHSLGWRDYADKVYQATLHRTGYVSLDNLDLYQERQYRWSWTSPTMSIIMQVKAGEDVSCILYNPHADWQPFDPAQHARAARLVQRMGRRLLF
;
A
#
# COMPACT_ATOMS: atom_id res chain seq x y z
N MET A 1 -29.03 -10.06 -6.20
CA MET A 1 -27.74 -10.56 -5.73
C MET A 1 -27.44 -9.97 -4.37
N ASN A 2 -27.08 -10.82 -3.42
CA ASN A 2 -26.61 -10.45 -2.10
C ASN A 2 -25.23 -9.78 -2.24
N GLU A 3 -24.89 -8.76 -1.44
CA GLU A 3 -23.62 -8.00 -1.58
C GLU A 3 -22.44 -8.71 -0.88
N LYS A 4 -22.77 -9.58 0.09
CA LYS A 4 -21.82 -10.39 0.86
C LYS A 4 -20.99 -11.34 -0.01
N PRO A 5 -21.58 -12.12 -0.95
CA PRO A 5 -20.82 -12.96 -1.87
C PRO A 5 -19.82 -12.19 -2.72
N THR A 6 -20.14 -10.97 -3.17
CA THR A 6 -19.21 -10.18 -3.99
C THR A 6 -17.99 -9.74 -3.20
N LEU A 7 -18.16 -9.24 -1.97
CA LEU A 7 -17.03 -8.88 -1.11
C LEU A 7 -16.18 -10.11 -0.76
N ILE A 8 -16.82 -11.23 -0.43
CA ILE A 8 -16.12 -12.51 -0.16
C ILE A 8 -15.33 -12.96 -1.39
N MET A 9 -15.95 -12.93 -2.57
CA MET A 9 -15.33 -13.33 -3.83
C MET A 9 -14.13 -12.44 -4.16
N VAL A 10 -14.22 -11.13 -3.98
CA VAL A 10 -13.10 -10.21 -4.21
C VAL A 10 -11.93 -10.53 -3.29
N PHE A 11 -12.19 -10.69 -1.99
CA PHE A 11 -11.14 -11.05 -1.04
C PHE A 11 -10.55 -12.44 -1.32
N ALA A 12 -11.38 -13.41 -1.70
CA ALA A 12 -10.92 -14.75 -2.09
C ALA A 12 -10.06 -14.71 -3.36
N LEU A 13 -10.45 -13.96 -4.40
CA LEU A 13 -9.67 -13.86 -5.64
C LEU A 13 -8.34 -13.13 -5.42
N LEU A 14 -8.32 -12.07 -4.62
CA LEU A 14 -7.06 -11.41 -4.25
C LEU A 14 -6.16 -12.32 -3.41
N GLY A 15 -6.70 -12.90 -2.34
CA GLY A 15 -5.94 -13.71 -1.39
C GLY A 15 -5.55 -15.09 -1.91
N CYS A 16 -6.33 -15.70 -2.80
CA CYS A 16 -6.09 -17.07 -3.26
C CYS A 16 -5.60 -17.15 -4.71
N VAL A 17 -5.58 -16.05 -5.46
CA VAL A 17 -5.11 -16.03 -6.86
C VAL A 17 -4.08 -14.93 -7.09
N ALA A 18 -4.43 -13.66 -6.90
CA ALA A 18 -3.51 -12.55 -7.21
C ALA A 18 -2.22 -12.60 -6.39
N PHE A 19 -2.33 -12.72 -5.06
CA PHE A 19 -1.17 -12.71 -4.19
C PHE A 19 -0.33 -13.99 -4.28
N PRO A 20 -0.92 -15.20 -4.36
CA PRO A 20 -0.15 -16.38 -4.69
C PRO A 20 0.63 -16.27 -6.00
N LEU A 21 0.02 -15.70 -7.05
CA LEU A 21 0.72 -15.48 -8.32
C LEU A 21 1.89 -14.48 -8.15
N ALA A 22 1.65 -13.36 -7.48
CA ALA A 22 2.68 -12.36 -7.14
C ALA A 22 3.85 -12.96 -6.31
N VAL A 23 3.52 -13.87 -5.39
CA VAL A 23 4.53 -14.57 -4.59
C VAL A 23 5.29 -15.57 -5.45
N TYR A 24 4.60 -16.37 -6.25
CA TYR A 24 5.20 -17.37 -7.12
C TYR A 24 6.19 -16.77 -8.13
N THR A 25 5.87 -15.62 -8.71
CA THR A 25 6.73 -14.91 -9.68
C THR A 25 7.83 -14.08 -9.03
N HIS A 26 7.99 -14.16 -7.70
CA HIS A 26 8.98 -13.38 -6.93
C HIS A 26 8.87 -11.87 -7.15
N PHE A 27 7.68 -11.41 -7.45
CA PHE A 27 7.45 -10.05 -7.84
C PHE A 27 7.69 -9.06 -6.67
N TYR A 28 7.57 -9.51 -5.42
CA TYR A 28 7.99 -8.73 -4.25
C TYR A 28 9.50 -8.50 -4.12
N LEU A 29 10.33 -9.13 -4.94
CA LEU A 29 11.76 -8.79 -5.06
C LEU A 29 11.98 -7.58 -5.98
N TYR A 30 10.93 -6.94 -6.46
CA TYR A 30 11.00 -5.69 -7.20
C TYR A 30 11.27 -4.47 -6.28
N ALA A 31 11.83 -3.38 -6.84
CA ALA A 31 12.04 -2.11 -6.15
C ALA A 31 12.79 -2.26 -4.80
N ASP A 32 12.32 -1.57 -3.76
CA ASP A 32 12.88 -1.65 -2.40
C ASP A 32 12.81 -3.09 -1.83
N GLY A 33 11.95 -3.95 -2.39
CA GLY A 33 11.78 -5.34 -1.97
C GLY A 33 13.05 -6.18 -2.08
N ALA A 34 13.81 -6.03 -3.17
CA ALA A 34 15.11 -6.69 -3.35
C ALA A 34 16.11 -6.25 -2.26
N TYR A 35 16.21 -4.94 -2.03
CA TYR A 35 17.09 -4.35 -1.03
C TYR A 35 16.72 -4.78 0.39
N PHE A 36 15.43 -4.79 0.70
CA PHE A 36 14.94 -5.29 1.98
C PHE A 36 15.22 -6.78 2.14
N PHE A 37 15.11 -7.55 1.07
CA PHE A 37 15.43 -8.96 1.04
C PHE A 37 16.92 -9.21 1.29
N THR A 38 17.84 -8.46 0.67
CA THR A 38 19.27 -8.56 1.01
C THR A 38 19.55 -8.19 2.46
N GLY A 39 18.85 -7.19 3.00
CA GLY A 39 18.91 -6.85 4.42
C GLY A 39 18.46 -7.99 5.37
N LEU A 40 17.82 -9.06 4.88
CA LEU A 40 17.59 -10.27 5.67
C LEU A 40 18.89 -11.01 5.96
N PHE A 41 19.77 -11.10 4.97
CA PHE A 41 21.04 -11.85 5.03
C PHE A 41 22.21 -11.00 5.56
N GLU A 42 22.10 -9.67 5.52
CA GLU A 42 23.15 -8.75 6.01
C GLU A 42 23.30 -8.67 7.54
N HIS A 43 22.35 -9.18 8.33
CA HIS A 43 22.41 -9.08 9.80
C HIS A 43 22.32 -10.45 10.46
N ASN A 44 23.26 -10.75 11.37
CA ASN A 44 23.43 -12.08 11.98
C ASN A 44 22.39 -12.38 13.05
N ASN A 45 21.93 -11.36 13.77
CA ASN A 45 20.91 -11.50 14.77
C ASN A 45 19.74 -10.56 14.49
N PHE A 46 18.58 -10.97 15.01
CA PHE A 46 17.33 -10.26 14.81
C PHE A 46 17.43 -8.77 15.19
N TRP A 47 18.15 -8.53 16.30
CA TRP A 47 18.28 -7.23 16.96
C TRP A 47 19.28 -6.29 16.27
N GLU A 48 20.37 -6.78 15.66
CA GLU A 48 21.31 -5.95 14.87
C GLU A 48 20.63 -5.33 13.66
N GLY A 49 19.71 -6.07 13.02
CA GLY A 49 18.90 -5.49 11.95
C GLY A 49 18.10 -4.31 12.48
N LEU A 50 17.34 -4.50 13.57
CA LEU A 50 16.50 -3.46 14.16
C LEU A 50 17.29 -2.26 14.71
N ALA A 51 18.51 -2.49 15.23
CA ALA A 51 19.35 -1.45 15.82
C ALA A 51 20.12 -0.61 14.77
N ASN A 52 20.42 -1.16 13.60
CA ASN A 52 21.18 -0.49 12.54
C ASN A 52 20.33 0.21 11.48
N PHE A 53 19.01 -0.03 11.43
CA PHE A 53 18.10 0.75 10.57
C PHE A 53 17.88 2.15 11.15
N PRO A 54 17.70 3.19 10.30
CA PRO A 54 17.54 4.56 10.75
C PRO A 54 16.47 4.62 11.85
N PRO A 55 16.79 5.30 12.97
CA PRO A 55 16.16 5.00 14.23
C PRO A 55 14.69 5.45 14.18
N PHE A 56 13.80 4.59 14.66
CA PHE A 56 12.37 4.82 14.93
C PHE A 56 11.34 4.71 13.78
N ALA A 57 11.65 5.02 12.51
CA ALA A 57 10.66 4.86 11.43
C ALA A 57 10.79 3.47 10.76
N ARG A 58 9.69 2.70 10.76
CA ARG A 58 9.46 1.44 10.01
C ARG A 58 9.78 0.12 10.73
N SER A 59 10.31 0.12 11.95
CA SER A 59 10.71 -1.11 12.64
C SER A 59 9.62 -2.19 12.75
N ILE A 60 8.34 -1.82 12.87
CA ILE A 60 7.23 -2.80 12.92
C ILE A 60 6.92 -3.39 11.54
N ALA A 61 6.97 -2.58 10.49
CA ALA A 61 6.78 -3.10 9.14
C ALA A 61 7.88 -4.10 8.78
N TYR A 62 9.12 -3.80 9.16
CA TYR A 62 10.23 -4.74 9.07
C TYR A 62 10.02 -5.97 9.94
N PHE A 63 9.63 -5.80 11.21
CA PHE A 63 9.38 -6.92 12.11
C PHE A 63 8.37 -7.90 11.49
N LEU A 64 7.22 -7.41 11.06
CA LEU A 64 6.14 -8.25 10.54
C LEU A 64 6.51 -8.95 9.24
N THR A 65 7.27 -8.29 8.36
CA THR A 65 7.61 -8.82 7.04
C THR A 65 8.86 -9.70 7.06
N LYS A 66 9.85 -9.38 7.90
CA LYS A 66 11.17 -10.04 7.90
C LYS A 66 11.33 -11.13 8.95
N THR A 67 10.67 -11.03 10.11
CA THR A 67 10.80 -12.03 11.19
C THR A 67 10.48 -13.44 10.71
N PRO A 68 9.40 -13.68 9.95
CA PRO A 68 9.07 -15.04 9.48
C PRO A 68 10.17 -15.63 8.60
N ALA A 69 10.71 -14.83 7.67
CA ALA A 69 11.83 -15.24 6.82
C ALA A 69 13.10 -15.52 7.64
N ARG A 70 13.39 -14.70 8.66
CA ARG A 70 14.53 -14.92 9.56
C ARG A 70 14.38 -16.16 10.43
N LEU A 71 13.19 -16.45 10.92
CA LEU A 71 12.92 -17.67 11.68
C LEU A 71 13.13 -18.92 10.80
N ALA A 72 12.74 -18.86 9.53
CA ALA A 72 13.02 -19.94 8.58
C ALA A 72 14.53 -20.11 8.36
N ILE A 73 15.27 -19.02 8.13
CA ILE A 73 16.75 -19.06 8.02
C ILE A 73 17.38 -19.66 9.28
N GLY A 74 16.96 -19.20 10.47
CA GLY A 74 17.45 -19.70 11.76
C GLY A 74 17.10 -21.17 12.02
N SER A 75 16.09 -21.70 11.34
CA SER A 75 15.71 -23.12 11.38
C SER A 75 16.45 -23.96 10.34
N GLY A 76 17.43 -23.39 9.64
CA GLY A 76 18.26 -24.08 8.65
C GLY A 76 17.73 -24.02 7.21
N TRP A 77 16.71 -23.22 6.92
CA TRP A 77 16.22 -23.04 5.55
C TRP A 77 17.10 -22.01 4.83
N PHE A 78 17.93 -22.46 3.90
CA PHE A 78 18.83 -21.59 3.13
C PHE A 78 18.45 -21.43 1.66
N ASP A 79 17.40 -22.11 1.20
CA ASP A 79 16.90 -21.93 -0.17
C ASP A 79 16.30 -20.53 -0.33
N ILE A 80 16.98 -19.71 -1.12
CA ILE A 80 16.60 -18.33 -1.41
C ILE A 80 15.18 -18.24 -1.98
N ASN A 81 14.73 -19.25 -2.74
CA ASN A 81 13.38 -19.29 -3.29
C ASN A 81 12.35 -19.42 -2.17
N GLN A 82 12.54 -20.37 -1.25
CA GLN A 82 11.65 -20.59 -0.12
C GLN A 82 11.59 -19.37 0.81
N ILE A 83 12.75 -18.81 1.16
CA ILE A 83 12.84 -17.62 2.02
C ILE A 83 12.14 -16.43 1.36
N SER A 84 12.30 -16.28 0.05
CA SER A 84 11.64 -15.22 -0.69
C SER A 84 10.11 -15.42 -0.67
N TYR A 85 9.58 -16.65 -0.85
CA TYR A 85 8.14 -16.89 -0.78
C TYR A 85 7.53 -16.52 0.58
N ILE A 86 8.23 -16.88 1.67
CA ILE A 86 7.83 -16.49 3.02
C ILE A 86 7.79 -14.96 3.14
N TYR A 87 8.87 -14.28 2.75
CA TYR A 87 8.94 -12.82 2.79
C TYR A 87 7.82 -12.15 1.97
N GLY A 88 7.60 -12.62 0.75
CA GLY A 88 6.55 -12.12 -0.14
C GLY A 88 5.14 -12.32 0.42
N ALA A 89 4.86 -13.49 1.01
CA ALA A 89 3.58 -13.77 1.63
C ALA A 89 3.26 -12.76 2.73
N PHE A 90 4.19 -12.48 3.64
CA PHE A 90 3.93 -11.52 4.72
C PHE A 90 3.82 -10.08 4.24
N LEU A 91 4.53 -9.70 3.17
CA LEU A 91 4.38 -8.40 2.54
C LEU A 91 2.97 -8.14 2.00
N TYR A 92 2.29 -9.16 1.48
CA TYR A 92 0.95 -9.03 0.91
C TYR A 92 -0.16 -9.31 1.92
N TYR A 93 -0.08 -10.43 2.62
CA TYR A 93 -1.19 -10.93 3.44
C TYR A 93 -1.39 -10.11 4.72
N VAL A 94 -0.34 -9.51 5.28
CA VAL A 94 -0.49 -8.70 6.50
C VAL A 94 -1.29 -7.41 6.22
N PRO A 95 -0.90 -6.55 5.25
CA PRO A 95 -1.73 -5.42 4.86
C PRO A 95 -3.13 -5.84 4.45
N PHE A 96 -3.24 -6.88 3.60
CA PHE A 96 -4.53 -7.43 3.17
C PHE A 96 -5.44 -7.78 4.34
N GLY A 97 -4.91 -8.44 5.36
CA GLY A 97 -5.64 -8.79 6.59
C GLY A 97 -6.23 -7.56 7.27
N CYS A 98 -5.47 -6.44 7.32
CA CYS A 98 -5.98 -5.18 7.86
C CYS A 98 -7.14 -4.60 7.01
N TYR A 99 -7.02 -4.61 5.67
CA TYR A 99 -8.11 -4.15 4.79
C TYR A 99 -9.37 -5.03 4.91
N ALA A 100 -9.19 -6.36 4.91
CA ALA A 100 -10.27 -7.32 5.05
C ALA A 100 -10.98 -7.19 6.40
N ALA A 101 -10.23 -7.06 7.49
CA ALA A 101 -10.77 -6.82 8.83
C ALA A 101 -11.55 -5.49 8.88
N SER A 102 -11.01 -4.43 8.29
CA SER A 102 -11.67 -3.11 8.22
C SER A 102 -13.01 -3.19 7.47
N ALA A 103 -13.01 -3.80 6.28
CA ALA A 103 -14.21 -4.00 5.48
C ALA A 103 -15.25 -4.84 6.23
N TYR A 104 -14.82 -5.90 6.89
CA TYR A 104 -15.69 -6.77 7.68
C TYR A 104 -16.34 -6.03 8.84
N LEU A 105 -15.57 -5.23 9.60
CA LEU A 105 -16.11 -4.43 10.71
C LEU A 105 -17.16 -3.43 10.23
N LEU A 106 -16.89 -2.71 9.14
CA LEU A 106 -17.83 -1.76 8.53
C LEU A 106 -19.10 -2.48 8.04
N TYR A 107 -18.94 -3.60 7.32
CA TYR A 107 -20.04 -4.40 6.82
C TYR A 107 -20.95 -4.92 7.96
N ARG A 108 -20.35 -5.45 9.04
CA ARG A 108 -21.11 -5.98 10.20
C ARG A 108 -21.96 -4.92 10.89
N LYS A 109 -21.60 -3.64 10.78
CA LYS A 109 -22.38 -2.50 11.28
C LYS A 109 -23.40 -1.94 10.29
N GLY A 110 -23.64 -2.62 9.17
CA GLY A 110 -24.56 -2.17 8.15
C GLY A 110 -24.01 -1.04 7.26
N MET A 111 -22.72 -0.73 7.36
CA MET A 111 -22.05 0.28 6.53
C MET A 111 -21.56 -0.34 5.21
N THR A 112 -22.42 -1.06 4.50
CA THR A 112 -22.04 -1.86 3.31
C THR A 112 -21.45 -1.01 2.20
N LEU A 113 -21.93 0.22 2.04
CA LEU A 113 -21.38 1.19 1.09
C LEU A 113 -19.92 1.53 1.41
N SER A 114 -19.62 1.86 2.66
CA SER A 114 -18.25 2.15 3.10
C SER A 114 -17.35 0.92 2.95
N ALA A 115 -17.86 -0.29 3.22
CA ALA A 115 -17.11 -1.52 2.98
C ALA A 115 -16.78 -1.72 1.49
N ALA A 116 -17.74 -1.48 0.59
CA ALA A 116 -17.52 -1.58 -0.86
C ALA A 116 -16.53 -0.52 -1.38
N LEU A 117 -16.62 0.72 -0.88
CA LEU A 117 -15.67 1.78 -1.21
C LEU A 117 -14.26 1.49 -0.71
N LEU A 118 -14.12 0.91 0.48
CA LEU A 118 -12.83 0.48 1.00
C LEU A 118 -12.22 -0.60 0.10
N VAL A 119 -13.02 -1.58 -0.34
CA VAL A 119 -12.57 -2.61 -1.28
C VAL A 119 -12.16 -2.01 -2.63
N LEU A 120 -12.97 -1.10 -3.17
CA LEU A 120 -12.64 -0.39 -4.41
C LEU A 120 -11.31 0.37 -4.28
N MET A 121 -11.14 1.13 -3.20
CA MET A 121 -9.90 1.85 -2.90
C MET A 121 -8.71 0.89 -2.81
N TYR A 122 -8.88 -0.24 -2.12
CA TYR A 122 -7.82 -1.24 -2.02
C TYR A 122 -7.43 -1.80 -3.39
N LEU A 123 -8.41 -2.08 -4.27
CA LEU A 123 -8.14 -2.54 -5.64
C LEU A 123 -7.36 -1.50 -6.45
N ILE A 124 -7.72 -0.21 -6.33
CA ILE A 124 -6.98 0.90 -6.95
C ILE A 124 -5.54 0.94 -6.43
N LEU A 125 -5.36 0.85 -5.11
CA LEU A 125 -4.03 0.82 -4.51
C LEU A 125 -3.23 -0.39 -5.00
N VAL A 126 -3.80 -1.60 -5.00
CA VAL A 126 -3.10 -2.79 -5.51
C VAL A 126 -2.75 -2.61 -6.99
N TYR A 127 -3.66 -2.13 -7.83
CA TYR A 127 -3.38 -1.91 -9.25
C TYR A 127 -2.20 -0.97 -9.50
N PHE A 128 -2.13 0.15 -8.76
CA PHE A 128 -1.10 1.17 -8.98
C PHE A 128 0.17 0.98 -8.17
N THR A 129 0.10 0.40 -6.97
CA THR A 129 1.21 0.42 -6.00
C THR A 129 1.71 -0.95 -5.61
N SER A 130 0.97 -2.02 -5.90
CA SER A 130 1.46 -3.37 -5.60
C SER A 130 2.75 -3.68 -6.34
N TYR A 131 2.98 -3.06 -7.51
CA TYR A 131 4.19 -3.29 -8.30
C TYR A 131 5.45 -2.63 -7.83
N PHE A 132 5.36 -1.67 -6.94
CA PHE A 132 6.54 -0.92 -6.50
C PHE A 132 6.90 -1.22 -5.05
N ILE A 133 6.53 -2.42 -4.57
CA ILE A 133 6.25 -2.75 -3.16
C ILE A 133 7.03 -1.92 -2.15
N VAL A 134 6.26 -1.13 -1.42
CA VAL A 134 6.64 -0.51 -0.15
C VAL A 134 5.69 -1.09 0.87
N GLY A 135 5.96 -2.33 1.30
CA GLY A 135 5.12 -3.08 2.24
C GLY A 135 4.80 -2.26 3.49
N GLU A 136 5.71 -1.38 3.89
CA GLU A 136 5.55 -0.41 4.98
C GLU A 136 4.39 0.57 4.76
N SER A 137 4.27 1.12 3.53
CA SER A 137 3.22 2.06 3.18
C SER A 137 1.85 1.39 3.14
N HIS A 138 1.75 0.21 2.51
CA HIS A 138 0.51 -0.55 2.45
C HIS A 138 0.06 -1.03 3.82
N LEU A 139 1.00 -1.48 4.64
CA LEU A 139 0.75 -1.85 6.02
C LEU A 139 0.28 -0.65 6.84
N SER A 140 0.98 0.49 6.73
CA SER A 140 0.62 1.74 7.39
C SER A 140 -0.81 2.16 7.04
N THR A 141 -1.16 2.15 5.75
CA THR A 141 -2.51 2.43 5.29
C THR A 141 -3.52 1.41 5.81
N GLY A 142 -3.20 0.12 5.78
CA GLY A 142 -4.07 -0.93 6.31
C GLY A 142 -4.36 -0.75 7.80
N LEU A 143 -3.33 -0.46 8.60
CA LEU A 143 -3.45 -0.17 10.03
C LEU A 143 -4.26 1.10 10.29
N PHE A 144 -4.08 2.15 9.48
CA PHE A 144 -4.87 3.37 9.56
C PHE A 144 -6.35 3.08 9.34
N LEU A 145 -6.70 2.37 8.26
CA LEU A 145 -8.09 2.04 7.93
C LEU A 145 -8.72 1.11 8.97
N LEU A 146 -7.94 0.18 9.52
CA LEU A 146 -8.38 -0.68 10.62
C LEU A 146 -8.67 0.14 11.87
N THR A 147 -7.79 1.10 12.19
CA THR A 147 -7.99 2.03 13.30
C THR A 147 -9.26 2.85 13.09
N CYS A 148 -9.47 3.44 11.91
CA CYS A 148 -10.70 4.15 11.56
C CYS A 148 -11.94 3.27 11.67
N ALA A 149 -11.89 2.04 11.15
CA ALA A 149 -13.00 1.10 11.24
C ALA A 149 -13.35 0.76 12.69
N VAL A 150 -12.35 0.48 13.55
CA VAL A 150 -12.56 0.25 14.99
C VAL A 150 -13.15 1.51 15.65
N LEU A 151 -12.60 2.69 15.40
CA LEU A 151 -13.08 3.96 15.95
C LEU A 151 -14.54 4.24 15.60
N VAL A 152 -14.97 3.88 14.40
CA VAL A 152 -16.33 4.15 13.90
C VAL A 152 -17.32 3.08 14.38
N THR A 153 -16.91 1.82 14.39
CA THR A 153 -17.81 0.66 14.59
C THR A 153 -17.87 0.12 16.00
N CYS A 154 -16.80 0.28 16.78
CA CYS A 154 -16.67 -0.26 18.13
C CYS A 154 -17.06 0.78 19.20
N ASP A 155 -17.43 0.26 20.38
CA ASP A 155 -17.74 1.08 21.55
C ASP A 155 -16.44 1.46 22.26
N THR A 156 -16.11 2.76 22.24
CA THR A 156 -14.93 3.37 22.86
C THR A 156 -15.03 3.45 24.39
N ARG A 157 -16.12 2.96 24.98
CA ARG A 157 -16.26 2.81 26.44
C ARG A 157 -15.78 1.45 26.95
N LYS A 158 -15.53 0.49 26.06
CA LYS A 158 -15.03 -0.84 26.43
C LYS A 158 -13.51 -0.83 26.53
N VAL A 159 -12.96 -1.34 27.62
CA VAL A 159 -11.51 -1.46 27.85
C VAL A 159 -10.84 -2.24 26.71
N THR A 160 -11.45 -3.31 26.22
CA THR A 160 -10.91 -4.09 25.10
C THR A 160 -10.73 -3.27 23.83
N THR A 161 -11.69 -2.39 23.49
CA THR A 161 -11.55 -1.45 22.37
C THR A 161 -10.41 -0.47 22.60
N LEU A 162 -10.28 0.05 23.83
CA LEU A 162 -9.25 1.02 24.19
C LEU A 162 -7.85 0.41 24.13
N VAL A 163 -7.68 -0.82 24.63
CA VAL A 163 -6.44 -1.59 24.49
C VAL A 163 -6.12 -1.82 23.02
N ALA A 164 -7.10 -2.24 22.20
CA ALA A 164 -6.89 -2.42 20.77
C ALA A 164 -6.43 -1.12 20.07
N LEU A 165 -7.07 0.02 20.38
CA LEU A 165 -6.69 1.33 19.84
C LEU A 165 -5.30 1.77 20.31
N ALA A 166 -4.95 1.50 21.57
CA ALA A 166 -3.62 1.76 22.10
C ALA A 166 -2.56 0.89 21.39
N CYS A 167 -2.81 -0.40 21.17
CA CYS A 167 -1.91 -1.28 20.44
C CYS A 167 -1.77 -0.85 18.96
N LEU A 168 -2.87 -0.48 18.29
CA LEU A 168 -2.84 0.01 16.92
C LEU A 168 -2.08 1.34 16.82
N GLY A 169 -2.34 2.28 17.73
CA GLY A 169 -1.63 3.56 17.81
C GLY A 169 -0.15 3.37 18.11
N ALA A 170 0.20 2.51 19.06
CA ALA A 170 1.60 2.18 19.33
C ALA A 170 2.25 1.55 18.10
N ALA A 171 1.60 0.58 17.46
CA ALA A 171 2.13 -0.08 16.27
C ALA A 171 2.35 0.91 15.11
N ALA A 172 1.39 1.80 14.90
CA ALA A 172 1.41 2.85 13.91
C ALA A 172 2.65 3.76 14.01
N MET A 173 3.09 4.12 15.22
CA MET A 173 4.25 4.99 15.46
C MET A 173 5.51 4.50 14.75
N TRP A 174 5.63 3.19 14.57
CA TRP A 174 6.83 2.51 14.08
C TRP A 174 6.65 1.90 12.70
N THR A 175 5.61 2.29 11.96
CA THR A 175 5.32 1.69 10.63
C THR A 175 5.78 2.56 9.48
N TYR A 176 5.39 3.84 9.42
CA TYR A 176 5.74 4.71 8.31
C TYR A 176 5.47 6.19 8.63
N GLN A 177 6.31 7.10 8.11
CA GLN A 177 6.23 8.53 8.39
C GLN A 177 4.92 9.21 7.96
N PHE A 178 4.13 8.59 7.07
CA PHE A 178 2.79 9.09 6.67
C PHE A 178 1.79 9.17 7.83
N TRP A 179 2.08 8.50 8.96
CA TRP A 179 1.27 8.63 10.15
C TRP A 179 1.20 10.07 10.70
N VAL A 180 2.11 10.97 10.29
CA VAL A 180 1.98 12.41 10.54
C VAL A 180 0.62 12.96 10.07
N ALA A 181 0.06 12.45 8.97
CA ALA A 181 -1.26 12.87 8.48
C ALA A 181 -2.40 12.00 9.05
N PHE A 182 -2.14 10.73 9.33
CA PHE A 182 -3.15 9.81 9.83
C PHE A 182 -3.51 10.03 11.31
N TYR A 183 -2.54 10.36 12.17
CA TYR A 183 -2.79 10.60 13.60
C TYR A 183 -3.84 11.68 13.87
N PRO A 184 -3.77 12.89 13.25
CA PRO A 184 -4.80 13.91 13.42
C PRO A 184 -6.21 13.39 13.08
N VAL A 185 -6.35 12.64 11.99
CA VAL A 185 -7.66 12.09 11.58
C VAL A 185 -8.17 11.05 12.58
N CYS A 186 -7.32 10.11 13.00
CA CYS A 186 -7.69 9.13 14.01
C CYS A 186 -8.04 9.80 15.36
N LEU A 187 -7.30 10.84 15.74
CA LEU A 187 -7.56 11.60 16.97
C LEU A 187 -8.91 12.32 16.91
N VAL A 188 -9.23 12.98 15.80
CA VAL A 188 -10.55 13.61 15.60
C VAL A 188 -11.66 12.57 15.71
N LEU A 189 -11.55 11.43 15.01
CA LEU A 189 -12.52 10.34 15.10
C LEU A 189 -12.68 9.79 16.53
N PHE A 190 -11.56 9.68 17.27
CA PHE A 190 -11.58 9.25 18.67
C PHE A 190 -12.28 10.26 19.58
N ILE A 191 -11.94 11.54 19.48
CA ILE A 191 -12.55 12.63 20.27
C ILE A 191 -14.06 12.70 20.01
N LEU A 192 -14.46 12.69 18.74
CA LEU A 192 -15.88 12.62 18.36
C LEU A 192 -16.55 11.38 18.96
N GLY A 193 -15.83 10.26 19.02
CA GLY A 193 -16.32 9.01 19.56
C GLY A 193 -16.46 8.95 21.08
N ILE A 194 -15.84 9.85 21.84
CA ILE A 194 -15.96 9.92 23.31
C ILE A 194 -16.82 11.11 23.78
N ARG A 195 -17.08 12.09 22.90
CA ARG A 195 -17.87 13.30 23.20
C ARG A 195 -19.24 12.95 23.76
N GLY A 196 -19.61 13.57 24.88
CA GLY A 196 -20.92 13.39 25.52
C GLY A 196 -21.11 12.05 26.25
N SER A 197 -20.09 11.18 26.32
CA SER A 197 -20.20 9.91 27.03
C SER A 197 -19.99 10.09 28.55
N LYS A 198 -20.94 9.63 29.37
CA LYS A 198 -20.74 9.46 30.81
C LYS A 198 -19.92 8.19 31.03
N THR A 199 -18.67 8.32 31.45
CA THR A 199 -17.74 7.20 31.65
C THR A 199 -17.13 7.21 33.05
N SER A 200 -16.74 6.03 33.53
CA SER A 200 -16.04 5.87 34.81
C SER A 200 -14.63 6.45 34.76
N LEU A 201 -14.05 6.77 35.92
CA LEU A 201 -12.70 7.35 36.02
C LEU A 201 -11.62 6.50 35.29
N PRO A 202 -11.58 5.15 35.43
CA PRO A 202 -10.60 4.34 34.71
C PRO A 202 -10.70 4.47 33.18
N ILE A 203 -11.92 4.52 32.63
CA ILE A 203 -12.14 4.69 31.19
C ILE A 203 -11.65 6.06 30.73
N LYS A 204 -11.88 7.12 31.52
CA LYS A 204 -11.36 8.47 31.23
C LYS A 204 -9.84 8.50 31.23
N THR A 205 -9.19 7.80 32.15
CA THR A 205 -7.72 7.65 32.16
C THR A 205 -7.23 7.00 30.87
N PHE A 206 -7.86 5.91 30.42
CA PHE A 206 -7.53 5.30 29.12
C PHE A 206 -7.77 6.24 27.93
N HIS A 207 -8.86 7.04 27.95
CA HIS A 207 -9.10 8.04 26.91
C HIS A 207 -7.97 9.06 26.84
N PHE A 208 -7.52 9.57 27.99
CA PHE A 208 -6.39 10.49 28.07
C PHE A 208 -5.09 9.86 27.55
N LEU A 209 -4.80 8.62 27.96
CA LEU A 209 -3.59 7.90 27.51
C LEU A 209 -3.58 7.69 25.99
N ILE A 210 -4.71 7.37 25.37
CA ILE A 210 -4.80 7.21 23.91
C ILE A 210 -4.60 8.56 23.20
N ILE A 211 -5.18 9.64 23.71
CA ILE A 211 -4.97 10.99 23.15
C ILE A 211 -3.49 11.36 23.22
N ALA A 212 -2.86 11.18 24.39
CA ALA A 212 -1.44 11.43 24.58
C ALA A 212 -0.57 10.58 23.65
N LEU A 213 -0.89 9.29 23.48
CA LEU A 213 -0.21 8.38 22.57
C LEU A 213 -0.28 8.87 21.12
N TYR A 214 -1.46 9.29 20.66
CA TYR A 214 -1.64 9.72 19.27
C TYR A 214 -0.95 11.06 18.99
N LEU A 215 -0.99 11.99 19.94
CA LEU A 215 -0.23 13.25 19.85
C LEU A 215 1.27 13.00 19.86
N PHE A 216 1.76 12.12 20.74
CA PHE A 216 3.16 11.73 20.78
C PHE A 216 3.59 11.05 19.47
N GLY A 217 2.77 10.13 18.95
CA GLY A 217 3.00 9.47 17.67
C GLY A 217 3.08 10.45 16.50
N PHE A 218 2.21 11.47 16.47
CA PHE A 218 2.25 12.56 15.50
C PHE A 218 3.58 13.32 15.56
N VAL A 219 3.98 13.79 16.75
CA VAL A 219 5.23 14.55 16.94
C VAL A 219 6.45 13.71 16.55
N MET A 220 6.48 12.44 16.94
CA MET A 220 7.57 11.53 16.58
C MET A 220 7.70 11.35 15.07
N ASN A 221 6.59 11.09 14.36
CA ASN A 221 6.61 10.94 12.91
C ASN A 221 6.95 12.23 12.18
N ALA A 222 6.46 13.38 12.65
CA ALA A 222 6.83 14.69 12.13
C ALA A 222 8.34 14.96 12.28
N ARG A 223 8.89 14.67 13.47
CA ARG A 223 10.33 14.79 13.74
C ARG A 223 11.15 13.93 12.79
N THR A 224 10.76 12.66 12.58
CA THR A 224 11.49 11.78 11.66
C THR A 224 11.46 12.28 10.22
N LEU A 225 10.36 12.90 9.77
CA LEU A 225 10.26 13.50 8.44
C LEU A 225 11.17 14.74 8.29
N ILE A 226 11.17 15.63 9.29
CA ILE A 226 11.94 16.88 9.28
C ILE A 226 13.45 16.60 9.31
N PHE A 227 13.87 15.73 10.23
CA PHE A 227 15.28 15.43 10.49
C PHE A 227 15.78 14.17 9.77
N TYR A 228 15.14 13.77 8.67
CA TYR A 228 15.55 12.59 7.91
C TYR A 228 16.99 12.76 7.38
N ARG A 229 17.86 11.78 7.67
CA ARG A 229 19.32 11.85 7.42
C ARG A 229 19.73 12.04 5.96
N HIS A 230 18.86 11.69 5.01
CA HIS A 230 19.16 11.80 3.58
C HIS A 230 18.25 12.87 2.94
N PRO A 231 18.75 14.09 2.69
CA PRO A 231 17.98 15.18 2.08
C PRO A 231 17.37 14.79 0.74
N ALA A 232 18.07 13.96 -0.06
CA ALA A 232 17.55 13.44 -1.32
C ALA A 232 16.29 12.58 -1.14
N MET A 233 16.25 11.69 -0.14
CA MET A 233 15.04 10.91 0.18
C MET A 233 13.94 11.79 0.77
N ARG A 234 14.29 12.77 1.61
CA ARG A 234 13.33 13.73 2.15
C ARG A 234 12.69 14.56 1.03
N ASN A 235 13.49 15.04 0.09
CA ASN A 235 13.02 15.80 -1.07
C ASN A 235 12.23 14.89 -2.02
N ALA A 236 12.67 13.64 -2.25
CA ALA A 236 11.85 12.67 -2.99
C ALA A 236 10.47 12.49 -2.33
N MET A 237 10.41 12.49 -0.98
CA MET A 237 9.18 12.44 -0.20
C MET A 237 8.36 13.74 -0.17
N LEU A 238 8.89 14.89 -0.60
CA LEU A 238 8.24 16.20 -0.47
C LEU A 238 7.99 16.88 -1.82
N THR A 239 8.95 16.83 -2.75
CA THR A 239 8.96 17.59 -4.00
C THR A 239 8.70 16.72 -5.23
N SER A 240 9.23 15.48 -5.29
CA SER A 240 9.00 14.59 -6.46
C SER A 240 7.61 13.95 -6.52
N HIS A 241 6.79 14.16 -5.49
CA HIS A 241 5.43 13.61 -5.37
C HIS A 241 4.34 14.39 -6.10
N LEU A 242 4.59 15.65 -6.44
CA LEU A 242 3.54 16.52 -6.98
C LEU A 242 3.78 16.86 -8.45
N LEU A 243 4.99 17.23 -8.89
CA LEU A 243 5.11 18.03 -10.12
C LEU A 243 5.39 17.27 -11.43
N ASP A 244 5.98 16.06 -11.39
CA ASP A 244 6.62 15.53 -12.61
C ASP A 244 5.80 14.52 -13.44
N TYR A 245 4.81 13.80 -12.88
CA TYR A 245 4.10 12.73 -13.62
C TYR A 245 2.62 12.61 -13.22
N TRP A 246 1.79 13.47 -13.83
CA TRP A 246 0.52 13.96 -13.28
C TRP A 246 -0.80 13.25 -13.72
N PRO A 247 -0.97 12.65 -14.93
CA PRO A 247 -2.35 12.37 -15.39
C PRO A 247 -3.01 11.13 -14.76
N ILE A 248 -2.37 9.96 -14.73
CA ILE A 248 -3.08 8.70 -14.46
C ILE A 248 -3.45 8.50 -12.96
N PRO A 249 -2.51 8.65 -12.00
CA PRO A 249 -2.83 8.57 -10.57
C PRO A 249 -3.80 9.66 -10.12
N LEU A 250 -3.69 10.87 -10.69
CA LEU A 250 -4.63 11.96 -10.42
C LEU A 250 -6.02 11.63 -10.94
N ILE A 251 -6.16 11.08 -12.16
CA ILE A 251 -7.46 10.66 -12.68
C ILE A 251 -8.09 9.61 -11.75
N ALA A 252 -7.33 8.62 -11.27
CA ALA A 252 -7.84 7.63 -10.32
C ALA A 252 -8.27 8.27 -8.98
N CYS A 253 -7.44 9.15 -8.42
CA CYS A 253 -7.76 9.92 -7.21
C CYS A 253 -8.97 10.85 -7.41
N LEU A 254 -9.09 11.49 -8.58
CA LEU A 254 -10.17 12.39 -8.94
C LEU A 254 -11.47 11.61 -9.12
N LEU A 255 -11.46 10.48 -9.83
CA LEU A 255 -12.63 9.61 -9.99
C LEU A 255 -13.08 9.06 -8.64
N PHE A 256 -12.15 8.63 -7.80
CA PHE A 256 -12.46 8.18 -6.44
C PHE A 256 -13.04 9.33 -5.61
N ALA A 257 -12.40 10.50 -5.61
CA ALA A 257 -12.88 11.69 -4.92
C ALA A 257 -14.27 12.15 -5.41
N LEU A 258 -14.52 12.14 -6.72
CA LEU A 258 -15.82 12.44 -7.32
C LEU A 258 -16.90 11.44 -6.86
N THR A 259 -16.53 10.17 -6.73
CA THR A 259 -17.43 9.13 -6.21
C THR A 259 -17.76 9.37 -4.75
N LEU A 260 -16.75 9.66 -3.94
CA LEU A 260 -16.94 10.00 -2.53
C LEU A 260 -17.76 11.29 -2.38
N PHE A 261 -17.46 12.32 -3.17
CA PHE A 261 -18.15 13.60 -3.19
C PHE A 261 -19.62 13.45 -3.59
N TYR A 262 -19.92 12.64 -4.61
CA TYR A 262 -21.28 12.31 -5.00
C TYR A 262 -22.04 11.56 -3.89
N ILE A 263 -21.40 10.60 -3.23
CA ILE A 263 -21.98 9.85 -2.10
C ILE A 263 -22.21 10.77 -0.91
N TYR A 264 -21.28 11.69 -0.64
CA TYR A 264 -21.36 12.67 0.44
C TYR A 264 -22.42 13.73 0.20
N LEU A 265 -22.47 14.32 -1.00
CA LEU A 265 -23.55 15.22 -1.43
C LEU A 265 -24.91 14.52 -1.32
N GLY A 266 -25.01 13.30 -1.86
CA GLY A 266 -26.23 12.51 -1.85
C GLY A 266 -26.72 12.13 -0.44
N SER A 267 -25.81 12.00 0.53
CA SER A 267 -26.13 11.61 1.91
C SER A 267 -26.36 12.78 2.87
N GLY A 268 -25.68 13.92 2.71
CA GLY A 268 -25.74 15.06 3.64
C GLY A 268 -26.39 16.33 3.08
N ILE A 269 -25.88 16.85 1.95
CA ILE A 269 -26.22 18.19 1.45
C ILE A 269 -27.64 18.25 0.85
N TYR A 270 -28.09 17.17 0.21
CA TYR A 270 -29.42 17.10 -0.38
C TYR A 270 -30.55 16.80 0.62
N ARG A 271 -30.25 16.65 1.92
CA ARG A 271 -31.26 16.70 3.00
C ARG A 271 -31.60 18.12 3.42
N HIS A 272 -30.87 19.13 2.91
CA HIS A 272 -31.18 20.52 3.20
C HIS A 272 -32.48 20.94 2.47
N PRO A 273 -33.54 21.35 3.20
CA PRO A 273 -34.86 21.62 2.62
C PRO A 273 -34.88 22.72 1.55
N ALA A 274 -33.92 23.64 1.57
CA ALA A 274 -33.81 24.70 0.57
C ALA A 274 -33.32 24.17 -0.79
N LEU A 275 -32.35 23.24 -0.79
CA LEU A 275 -31.81 22.65 -2.02
C LEU A 275 -32.81 21.68 -2.65
N ASP A 276 -33.49 20.84 -1.84
CA ASP A 276 -34.53 19.93 -2.34
C ASP A 276 -35.67 20.69 -3.03
N ARG A 277 -36.07 21.86 -2.50
CA ARG A 277 -37.05 22.75 -3.12
C ARG A 277 -36.55 23.39 -4.41
N TRP A 278 -35.29 23.78 -4.48
CA TRP A 278 -34.69 24.35 -5.70
C TRP A 278 -34.67 23.33 -6.85
N PHE A 279 -34.27 22.08 -6.58
CA PHE A 279 -34.27 21.01 -7.60
C PHE A 279 -35.66 20.56 -8.02
N LYS A 280 -36.64 20.53 -7.10
CA LYS A 280 -38.04 20.27 -7.45
C LYS A 280 -38.62 21.35 -8.37
N ARG A 281 -38.21 22.62 -8.18
CA ARG A 281 -38.59 23.74 -9.06
C ARG A 281 -37.93 23.68 -10.44
N ALA A 282 -36.74 23.08 -10.56
CA ALA A 282 -36.03 22.88 -11.83
C ALA A 282 -36.64 21.79 -12.75
N GLY A 283 -37.70 21.09 -12.30
CA GLY A 283 -38.77 20.60 -13.16
C GLY A 283 -38.54 19.42 -14.12
N GLN A 284 -37.34 18.93 -14.45
CA GLN A 284 -37.23 18.05 -15.65
C GLN A 284 -36.24 16.87 -15.67
N MET A 285 -35.80 16.27 -14.56
CA MET A 285 -35.12 14.97 -14.66
C MET A 285 -35.51 13.98 -13.57
N ALA A 286 -35.67 12.71 -13.96
CA ALA A 286 -35.61 11.55 -13.07
C ALA A 286 -34.51 11.81 -12.05
N SER A 287 -34.88 11.90 -10.76
CA SER A 287 -34.18 12.69 -9.74
C SER A 287 -32.70 12.98 -10.06
N PRO A 288 -32.25 14.26 -10.12
CA PRO A 288 -30.88 14.64 -10.51
C PRO A 288 -29.78 13.75 -9.88
N ARG A 289 -30.07 13.28 -8.65
CA ARG A 289 -29.37 12.19 -7.95
C ARG A 289 -29.10 10.95 -8.80
N LYS A 290 -30.12 10.28 -9.35
CA LYS A 290 -29.97 9.09 -10.21
C LYS A 290 -29.16 9.40 -11.46
N ALA A 291 -29.37 10.56 -12.09
CA ALA A 291 -28.61 10.97 -13.28
C ALA A 291 -27.12 11.13 -12.97
N TRP A 292 -26.76 11.82 -11.88
CA TRP A 292 -25.37 11.94 -11.43
C TRP A 292 -24.76 10.60 -11.01
N ALA A 293 -25.53 9.72 -10.36
CA ALA A 293 -25.08 8.35 -10.05
C ALA A 293 -24.72 7.58 -11.31
N VAL A 294 -25.62 7.58 -12.28
CA VAL A 294 -25.44 6.88 -13.54
C VAL A 294 -24.26 7.48 -14.31
N ALA A 295 -24.13 8.81 -14.34
CA ALA A 295 -23.00 9.47 -14.99
C ALA A 295 -21.65 9.10 -14.36
N ILE A 296 -21.55 9.07 -13.03
CA ILE A 296 -20.31 8.69 -12.33
C ILE A 296 -20.00 7.20 -12.49
N LEU A 297 -21.01 6.33 -12.40
CA LEU A 297 -20.84 4.90 -12.64
C LEU A 297 -20.47 4.61 -14.09
N ALA A 298 -21.07 5.32 -15.05
CA ALA A 298 -20.73 5.24 -16.46
C ALA A 298 -19.30 5.75 -16.72
N LEU A 299 -18.92 6.87 -16.10
CA LEU A 299 -17.56 7.39 -16.18
C LEU A 299 -16.55 6.37 -15.62
N TRP A 300 -16.85 5.72 -14.48
CA TRP A 300 -16.04 4.62 -13.96
C TRP A 300 -15.94 3.44 -14.94
N ALA A 301 -17.07 3.00 -15.48
CA ALA A 301 -17.10 1.87 -16.41
C ALA A 301 -16.30 2.19 -17.68
N VAL A 302 -16.46 3.39 -18.24
CA VAL A 302 -15.73 3.86 -19.42
C VAL A 302 -14.24 4.04 -19.10
N SER A 303 -13.88 4.63 -17.96
CA SER A 303 -12.48 4.79 -17.55
C SER A 303 -11.81 3.43 -17.29
N ALA A 304 -12.51 2.51 -16.63
CA ALA A 304 -12.01 1.16 -16.40
C ALA A 304 -11.83 0.39 -17.72
N LEU A 305 -12.81 0.46 -18.62
CA LEU A 305 -12.72 -0.15 -19.94
C LEU A 305 -11.62 0.48 -20.80
N ALA A 306 -11.50 1.81 -20.78
CA ALA A 306 -10.43 2.51 -21.48
C ALA A 306 -9.06 2.10 -20.94
N MET A 307 -8.88 2.05 -19.61
CA MET A 307 -7.66 1.53 -19.01
C MET A 307 -7.41 0.08 -19.45
N LEU A 308 -8.43 -0.79 -19.41
CA LEU A 308 -8.32 -2.19 -19.83
C LEU A 308 -7.78 -2.29 -21.27
N LEU A 309 -8.44 -1.60 -22.20
CA LEU A 309 -8.10 -1.58 -23.62
C LEU A 309 -6.71 -0.99 -23.87
N LEU A 310 -6.36 0.10 -23.18
CA LEU A 310 -5.04 0.73 -23.28
C LEU A 310 -3.94 -0.19 -22.76
N THR A 311 -4.19 -0.93 -21.68
CA THR A 311 -3.23 -1.90 -21.12
C THR A 311 -3.00 -3.08 -22.07
N PHE A 312 -3.99 -3.44 -22.89
CA PHE A 312 -3.83 -4.46 -23.93
C PHE A 312 -3.09 -3.94 -25.17
N TYR A 313 -3.29 -2.67 -25.53
CA TYR A 313 -2.71 -2.08 -26.74
C TYR A 313 -1.23 -1.68 -26.55
N ASP A 314 -0.87 -1.19 -25.36
CA ASP A 314 0.50 -0.82 -25.02
C ASP A 314 0.81 -1.22 -23.56
N ARG A 315 1.82 -2.08 -23.38
CA ARG A 315 2.34 -2.42 -22.04
C ARG A 315 2.86 -1.18 -21.30
N GLY A 316 3.17 -0.11 -22.02
CA GLY A 316 3.56 1.21 -21.51
C GLY A 316 2.49 1.95 -20.70
N PHE A 317 1.24 1.48 -20.68
CA PHE A 317 0.20 2.03 -19.79
C PHE A 317 0.30 1.53 -18.35
N LEU A 318 1.14 0.52 -18.09
CA LEU A 318 1.52 0.14 -16.74
C LEU A 318 2.42 1.23 -16.15
N PRO A 319 2.24 1.62 -14.87
CA PRO A 319 3.11 2.63 -14.28
C PRO A 319 4.57 2.14 -14.34
N PRO A 320 5.53 2.97 -14.76
CA PRO A 320 6.93 2.58 -14.75
C PRO A 320 7.56 2.64 -13.34
N ALA A 321 8.65 1.89 -13.14
CA ALA A 321 9.44 1.81 -11.90
C ALA A 321 9.68 3.15 -11.21
N ASN A 322 10.15 4.12 -12.00
CA ASN A 322 10.52 5.45 -11.56
C ASN A 322 9.33 6.25 -10.97
N HIS A 323 8.08 5.82 -11.16
CA HIS A 323 6.89 6.50 -10.63
C HIS A 323 6.49 6.01 -9.23
N ALA A 324 7.12 4.98 -8.70
CA ALA A 324 6.79 4.40 -7.40
C ALA A 324 6.62 5.42 -6.27
N TYR A 325 7.47 6.46 -6.21
CA TYR A 325 7.35 7.50 -5.19
C TYR A 325 6.08 8.34 -5.37
N ALA A 326 5.77 8.78 -6.59
CA ALA A 326 4.50 9.45 -6.89
C ALA A 326 3.31 8.54 -6.52
N LEU A 327 3.40 7.24 -6.78
CA LEU A 327 2.36 6.25 -6.47
C LEU A 327 2.21 6.01 -4.95
N ARG A 328 3.28 6.16 -4.14
CA ARG A 328 3.18 6.13 -2.66
C ARG A 328 2.22 7.19 -2.14
N SER A 329 2.11 8.35 -2.80
CA SER A 329 1.17 9.40 -2.38
C SER A 329 -0.29 8.94 -2.43
N MET A 330 -0.63 7.97 -3.29
CA MET A 330 -1.97 7.37 -3.31
C MET A 330 -2.29 6.62 -2.02
N ASN A 331 -1.30 5.94 -1.43
CA ASN A 331 -1.41 5.29 -0.11
C ASN A 331 -1.59 6.29 1.04
N LEU A 332 -1.42 7.59 0.80
CA LEU A 332 -1.72 8.66 1.75
C LEU A 332 -3.09 9.32 1.45
N PHE A 333 -3.30 9.78 0.21
CA PHE A 333 -4.47 10.60 -0.13
C PHE A 333 -5.77 9.80 -0.19
N LEU A 334 -5.80 8.63 -0.85
CA LEU A 334 -7.04 7.84 -0.97
C LEU A 334 -7.60 7.43 0.41
N PRO A 335 -6.79 6.94 1.36
CA PRO A 335 -7.26 6.60 2.70
C PRO A 335 -7.75 7.81 3.48
N LEU A 336 -7.09 8.97 3.38
CA LEU A 336 -7.56 10.20 4.03
C LEU A 336 -8.93 10.64 3.48
N LEU A 337 -9.10 10.61 2.16
CA LEU A 337 -10.37 10.88 1.50
C LEU A 337 -11.46 9.90 1.96
N PHE A 338 -11.12 8.60 2.03
CA PHE A 338 -12.04 7.59 2.55
C PHE A 338 -12.41 7.85 4.02
N ALA A 339 -11.45 8.14 4.89
CA ALA A 339 -11.67 8.43 6.30
C ALA A 339 -12.57 9.65 6.51
N ALA A 340 -12.47 10.67 5.66
CA ALA A 340 -13.37 11.82 5.68
C ALA A 340 -14.85 11.41 5.50
N THR A 341 -15.13 10.36 4.72
CA THR A 341 -16.51 9.83 4.57
C THR A 341 -17.01 9.09 5.80
N LEU A 342 -16.13 8.71 6.72
CA LEU A 342 -16.51 8.06 7.97
C LEU A 342 -16.87 9.06 9.08
N LEU A 343 -16.43 10.32 8.98
CA LEU A 343 -16.71 11.37 9.98
C LEU A 343 -18.22 11.57 10.20
N PRO A 344 -19.06 11.74 9.16
CA PRO A 344 -20.50 11.91 9.35
C PRO A 344 -21.19 10.65 9.89
N ALA A 345 -20.67 9.47 9.57
CA ALA A 345 -21.22 8.19 10.05
C ALA A 345 -21.03 8.03 11.56
N ARG A 346 -19.99 8.64 12.14
CA ARG A 346 -19.78 8.66 13.59
C ARG A 346 -20.75 9.62 14.30
N GLU A 347 -21.02 10.78 13.72
CA GLU A 347 -21.92 11.78 14.30
C GLU A 347 -23.41 11.42 14.17
N ASN A 348 -23.81 10.83 13.03
CA ASN A 348 -25.21 10.52 12.73
C ASN A 348 -25.45 9.00 12.68
N GLN A 349 -25.48 8.33 13.85
CA GLN A 349 -25.86 6.91 13.96
C GLN A 349 -27.28 6.60 13.43
N THR A 350 -28.11 7.63 13.19
CA THR A 350 -29.51 7.52 12.74
C THR A 350 -29.72 7.84 11.26
N ALA A 351 -28.67 8.20 10.51
CA ALA A 351 -28.81 8.45 9.08
C ALA A 351 -29.04 7.12 8.35
N LYS A 352 -30.30 6.66 8.28
CA LYS A 352 -30.79 5.68 7.31
C LYS A 352 -30.41 6.21 5.93
N GLY A 353 -29.27 5.75 5.45
CA GLY A 353 -28.57 6.29 4.31
C GLY A 353 -29.29 5.93 3.01
N PHE A 354 -29.07 6.81 2.04
CA PHE A 354 -29.29 6.62 0.61
C PHE A 354 -29.18 5.14 0.17
N LYS A 355 -30.23 4.59 -0.44
CA LYS A 355 -30.18 3.27 -1.10
C LYS A 355 -29.54 3.38 -2.49
N ILE A 356 -28.29 3.83 -2.59
CA ILE A 356 -27.45 3.28 -3.66
C ILE A 356 -27.22 1.85 -3.22
N SER A 357 -27.74 0.88 -3.97
CA SER A 357 -27.43 -0.51 -3.68
C SER A 357 -25.91 -0.63 -3.78
N ALA A 358 -25.24 -1.11 -2.73
CA ALA A 358 -23.82 -1.41 -2.82
C ALA A 358 -23.56 -2.39 -3.97
N ARG A 359 -24.59 -3.14 -4.41
CA ARG A 359 -24.67 -3.87 -5.67
C ARG A 359 -24.24 -3.05 -6.91
N GLY A 360 -24.65 -1.79 -7.05
CA GLY A 360 -24.29 -0.94 -8.19
C GLY A 360 -22.80 -0.62 -8.21
N ILE A 361 -22.23 -0.22 -7.07
CA ILE A 361 -20.79 0.00 -6.93
C ILE A 361 -20.02 -1.31 -7.06
N SER A 362 -20.56 -2.41 -6.54
CA SER A 362 -19.95 -3.73 -6.64
C SER A 362 -19.85 -4.17 -8.11
N LEU A 363 -20.95 -4.08 -8.87
CA LEU A 363 -21.01 -4.51 -10.27
C LEU A 363 -20.27 -3.56 -11.22
N CYS A 364 -20.41 -2.24 -11.03
CA CYS A 364 -19.91 -1.25 -11.99
C CYS A 364 -18.51 -0.69 -11.65
N CYS A 365 -18.04 -0.85 -10.41
CA CYS A 365 -16.73 -0.35 -10.00
C CYS A 365 -15.84 -1.48 -9.46
N VAL A 366 -16.29 -2.25 -8.47
CA VAL A 366 -15.44 -3.26 -7.80
C VAL A 366 -15.08 -4.41 -8.74
N LEU A 367 -16.04 -5.01 -9.46
CA LEU A 367 -15.74 -6.12 -10.37
C LEU A 367 -14.86 -5.71 -11.56
N PRO A 368 -15.13 -4.59 -12.29
CA PRO A 368 -14.22 -4.14 -13.34
C PRO A 368 -12.83 -3.81 -12.81
N MET A 369 -12.74 -3.13 -11.65
CA MET A 369 -11.46 -2.83 -11.03
C MET A 369 -10.73 -4.11 -10.59
N LEU A 370 -11.44 -5.12 -10.09
CA LEU A 370 -10.83 -6.42 -9.78
C LEU A 370 -10.27 -7.07 -11.04
N ALA A 371 -11.02 -7.08 -12.15
CA ALA A 371 -10.54 -7.64 -13.42
C ALA A 371 -9.27 -6.91 -13.89
N LEU A 372 -9.26 -5.57 -13.82
CA LEU A 372 -8.08 -4.75 -14.11
C LEU A 372 -6.89 -5.08 -13.20
N THR A 373 -7.11 -5.17 -11.89
CA THR A 373 -6.07 -5.51 -10.92
C THR A 373 -5.50 -6.90 -11.17
N MET A 374 -6.34 -7.90 -11.47
CA MET A 374 -5.93 -9.26 -11.79
C MET A 374 -5.09 -9.28 -13.07
N GLN A 375 -5.58 -8.67 -14.15
CA GLN A 375 -4.86 -8.61 -15.42
C GLN A 375 -3.50 -7.90 -15.26
N SER A 376 -3.51 -6.72 -14.63
CA SER A 376 -2.30 -5.94 -14.39
C SER A 376 -1.29 -6.78 -13.59
N SER A 377 -1.72 -7.44 -12.52
CA SER A 377 -0.87 -8.31 -11.71
C SER A 377 -0.25 -9.46 -12.50
N VAL A 378 -1.01 -10.10 -13.41
CA VAL A 378 -0.49 -11.14 -14.31
C VAL A 378 0.55 -10.56 -15.28
N LEU A 379 0.22 -9.48 -15.99
CA LEU A 379 1.11 -8.87 -16.99
C LEU A 379 2.42 -8.41 -16.36
N HIS A 380 2.32 -7.74 -15.22
CA HIS A 380 3.45 -7.30 -14.43
C HIS A 380 4.29 -8.48 -13.93
N SER A 381 3.67 -9.54 -13.42
CA SER A 381 4.38 -10.72 -12.93
C SER A 381 5.16 -11.42 -14.06
N LEU A 382 4.56 -11.51 -15.25
CA LEU A 382 5.22 -12.08 -16.43
C LEU A 382 6.37 -11.20 -16.91
N GLY A 383 6.13 -9.90 -17.07
CA GLY A 383 7.17 -8.96 -17.48
C GLY A 383 8.31 -8.86 -16.46
N TRP A 384 8.01 -8.99 -15.16
CA TRP A 384 9.05 -9.07 -14.14
C TRP A 384 9.97 -10.26 -14.32
N ARG A 385 9.36 -11.43 -14.54
CA ARG A 385 10.08 -12.68 -14.74
C ARG A 385 10.99 -12.56 -15.95
N ASP A 386 10.46 -12.08 -17.08
CA ASP A 386 11.23 -11.87 -18.30
C ASP A 386 12.40 -10.91 -18.07
N TYR A 387 12.18 -9.82 -17.31
CA TYR A 387 13.24 -8.87 -16.97
C TYR A 387 14.30 -9.48 -16.05
N ALA A 388 13.90 -10.24 -15.03
CA ALA A 388 14.80 -10.93 -14.12
C ALA A 388 15.68 -11.95 -14.87
N ASP A 389 15.09 -12.69 -15.82
CA ASP A 389 15.81 -13.60 -16.70
C ASP A 389 16.81 -12.84 -17.59
N LYS A 390 16.43 -11.69 -18.17
CA LYS A 390 17.34 -10.82 -18.93
C LYS A 390 18.49 -10.29 -18.08
N VAL A 391 18.23 -9.90 -16.83
CA VAL A 391 19.27 -9.47 -15.88
C VAL A 391 20.25 -10.61 -15.62
N TYR A 392 19.77 -11.82 -15.38
CA TYR A 392 20.62 -12.99 -15.19
C TYR A 392 21.49 -13.28 -16.43
N GLN A 393 20.88 -13.32 -17.62
CA GLN A 393 21.61 -13.52 -18.89
C GLN A 393 22.66 -12.43 -19.13
N ALA A 394 22.36 -11.18 -18.78
CA ALA A 394 23.30 -10.06 -18.86
C ALA A 394 24.52 -10.22 -17.94
N THR A 395 24.39 -10.98 -16.84
CA THR A 395 25.46 -11.21 -15.86
C THR A 395 26.28 -12.47 -16.10
N LEU A 396 25.72 -13.49 -16.76
CA LEU A 396 26.29 -14.85 -16.87
C LEU A 396 27.74 -14.91 -17.39
N HIS A 397 28.09 -14.04 -18.34
CA HIS A 397 29.40 -14.03 -18.99
C HIS A 397 30.23 -12.79 -18.65
N ARG A 398 29.85 -12.05 -17.61
CA ARG A 398 30.54 -10.83 -17.20
C ARG A 398 31.22 -11.03 -15.84
N THR A 399 32.26 -10.25 -15.62
CA THR A 399 33.00 -10.23 -14.36
C THR A 399 33.12 -8.81 -13.84
N GLY A 400 33.09 -8.63 -12.52
CA GLY A 400 33.28 -7.32 -11.91
C GLY A 400 32.01 -6.47 -11.84
N TYR A 401 32.23 -5.18 -11.63
CA TYR A 401 31.19 -4.17 -11.64
C TYR A 401 30.87 -3.73 -13.06
N VAL A 402 29.62 -3.90 -13.46
CA VAL A 402 29.17 -3.59 -14.82
C VAL A 402 28.12 -2.49 -14.77
N SER A 403 28.38 -1.39 -15.49
CA SER A 403 27.41 -0.31 -15.61
C SER A 403 26.17 -0.78 -16.37
N LEU A 404 24.99 -0.39 -15.87
CA LEU A 404 23.71 -0.56 -16.57
C LEU A 404 23.68 0.12 -17.93
N ASP A 405 24.45 1.17 -18.13
CA ASP A 405 24.49 1.89 -19.41
C ASP A 405 25.18 1.07 -20.51
N ASN A 406 25.97 0.06 -20.11
CA ASN A 406 26.69 -0.86 -21.01
C ASN A 406 25.89 -2.13 -21.32
N LEU A 407 24.57 -2.09 -21.11
CA LEU A 407 23.67 -3.22 -21.26
C LEU A 407 22.46 -2.85 -22.12
N ASP A 408 22.02 -3.78 -22.97
CA ASP A 408 20.74 -3.68 -23.69
C ASP A 408 19.54 -3.99 -22.77
N LEU A 409 19.62 -3.52 -21.53
CA LEU A 409 18.50 -3.43 -20.59
C LEU A 409 17.81 -2.05 -20.68
N TYR A 410 18.33 -1.16 -21.54
CA TYR A 410 17.83 0.21 -21.70
C TYR A 410 16.40 0.26 -22.26
N GLN A 411 16.02 -0.71 -23.08
CA GLN A 411 14.68 -0.82 -23.66
C GLN A 411 13.60 -1.21 -22.63
N GLU A 412 14.00 -1.78 -21.48
CA GLU A 412 13.09 -2.24 -20.41
C GLU A 412 12.81 -1.15 -19.36
N ARG A 413 12.47 0.06 -19.83
CA ARG A 413 12.28 1.24 -18.96
C ARG A 413 11.24 1.04 -17.85
N GLN A 414 10.26 0.17 -18.06
CA GLN A 414 9.18 -0.12 -17.12
C GLN A 414 9.64 -0.85 -15.85
N TYR A 415 10.67 -1.69 -15.94
CA TYR A 415 11.17 -2.53 -14.84
C TYR A 415 12.56 -2.11 -14.34
N ARG A 416 13.24 -1.25 -15.08
CA ARG A 416 14.55 -0.74 -14.70
C ARG A 416 14.44 0.36 -13.65
N TRP A 417 15.10 0.15 -12.52
CA TRP A 417 15.31 1.20 -11.52
C TRP A 417 16.75 1.21 -11.01
N SER A 418 17.31 2.41 -10.91
CA SER A 418 18.68 2.71 -10.50
C SER A 418 19.22 1.89 -9.31
N TRP A 419 18.48 1.74 -8.21
CA TRP A 419 18.99 0.99 -7.03
C TRP A 419 18.56 -0.49 -6.94
N THR A 420 17.69 -0.96 -7.85
CA THR A 420 17.25 -2.37 -7.86
C THR A 420 18.28 -3.29 -8.48
N SER A 421 19.01 -2.78 -9.48
CA SER A 421 19.86 -3.58 -10.35
C SER A 421 21.04 -4.26 -9.64
N PRO A 422 21.77 -3.58 -8.73
CA PRO A 422 22.84 -4.25 -7.97
C PRO A 422 22.32 -5.43 -7.16
N THR A 423 21.23 -5.21 -6.44
CA THR A 423 20.64 -6.25 -5.61
C THR A 423 20.12 -7.42 -6.45
N MET A 424 19.44 -7.12 -7.57
CA MET A 424 18.91 -8.14 -8.47
C MET A 424 20.02 -8.98 -9.10
N SER A 425 21.13 -8.37 -9.53
CA SER A 425 22.25 -9.11 -10.12
C SER A 425 22.82 -10.16 -9.18
N ILE A 426 22.94 -9.85 -7.88
CA ILE A 426 23.37 -10.80 -6.85
C ILE A 426 22.32 -11.89 -6.65
N ILE A 427 21.06 -11.51 -6.41
CA ILE A 427 19.99 -12.48 -6.09
C ILE A 427 19.80 -13.47 -7.24
N MET A 428 19.85 -13.04 -8.50
CA MET A 428 19.62 -13.92 -9.65
C MET A 428 20.72 -14.97 -9.81
N GLN A 429 22.01 -14.60 -9.71
CA GLN A 429 23.12 -15.55 -9.75
C GLN A 429 23.07 -16.55 -8.58
N VAL A 430 22.83 -16.05 -7.35
CA VAL A 430 22.69 -16.91 -6.17
C VAL A 430 21.53 -17.90 -6.33
N LYS A 431 20.40 -17.44 -6.88
CA LYS A 431 19.22 -18.28 -7.16
C LYS A 431 19.48 -19.34 -8.24
N ALA A 432 20.31 -19.05 -9.23
CA ALA A 432 20.77 -20.03 -10.21
C ALA A 432 21.75 -21.06 -9.60
N GLY A 433 22.17 -20.86 -8.35
CA GLY A 433 23.11 -21.73 -7.67
C GLY A 433 24.58 -21.40 -7.97
N GLU A 434 24.85 -20.24 -8.55
CA GLU A 434 26.16 -19.80 -9.01
C GLU A 434 26.87 -18.94 -7.96
N ASP A 435 28.20 -18.95 -8.04
CA ASP A 435 29.01 -17.92 -7.39
C ASP A 435 28.82 -16.59 -8.14
N VAL A 436 28.87 -15.46 -7.43
CA VAL A 436 28.59 -14.15 -8.01
C VAL A 436 29.85 -13.66 -8.73
N SER A 437 29.77 -13.59 -10.06
CA SER A 437 30.85 -13.08 -10.91
C SER A 437 30.63 -11.62 -11.31
N CYS A 438 29.39 -11.12 -11.27
CA CYS A 438 29.06 -9.78 -11.74
C CYS A 438 28.11 -9.04 -10.81
N ILE A 439 28.34 -7.74 -10.58
CA ILE A 439 27.38 -6.85 -9.91
C ILE A 439 27.03 -5.70 -10.86
N LEU A 440 25.75 -5.56 -11.18
CA LEU A 440 25.27 -4.45 -11.98
C LEU A 440 25.19 -3.18 -11.14
N TYR A 441 25.54 -2.02 -11.67
CA TYR A 441 25.37 -0.75 -10.95
C TYR A 441 24.93 0.39 -11.88
N ASN A 442 24.27 1.38 -11.30
CA ASN A 442 23.88 2.59 -12.00
C ASN A 442 24.86 3.72 -11.63
N PRO A 443 25.67 4.23 -12.58
CA PRO A 443 26.64 5.30 -12.29
C PRO A 443 25.99 6.65 -12.00
N HIS A 444 24.72 6.83 -12.35
CA HIS A 444 23.95 8.07 -12.15
C HIS A 444 23.11 8.06 -10.87
N ALA A 445 23.19 7.00 -10.07
CA ALA A 445 22.43 6.90 -8.83
C ALA A 445 23.23 7.51 -7.67
N ASP A 446 22.71 8.59 -7.09
CA ASP A 446 23.30 9.24 -5.91
C ASP A 446 23.35 8.34 -4.67
N TRP A 447 22.55 7.27 -4.67
CA TRP A 447 22.52 6.25 -3.64
C TRP A 447 22.08 4.92 -4.24
N GLN A 448 22.93 3.89 -4.11
CA GLN A 448 22.59 2.52 -4.47
C GLN A 448 23.21 1.52 -3.50
N PRO A 449 22.56 0.36 -3.29
CA PRO A 449 23.19 -0.73 -2.56
C PRO A 449 24.36 -1.29 -3.37
N PHE A 450 25.46 -1.62 -2.68
CA PHE A 450 26.60 -2.32 -3.29
C PHE A 450 27.23 -1.59 -4.47
N ASP A 451 27.37 -0.26 -4.41
CA ASP A 451 28.26 0.45 -5.34
C ASP A 451 29.71 -0.10 -5.28
N PRO A 452 30.59 0.21 -6.26
CA PRO A 452 31.97 -0.26 -6.23
C PRO A 452 32.75 0.07 -4.95
N ALA A 453 32.44 1.19 -4.28
CA ALA A 453 33.07 1.54 -3.00
C ALA A 453 32.54 0.68 -1.83
N GLN A 454 31.39 0.02 -1.99
CA GLN A 454 30.79 -0.93 -1.05
C GLN A 454 31.14 -2.40 -1.36
N HIS A 455 32.20 -2.69 -2.14
CA HIS A 455 32.61 -4.07 -2.50
C HIS A 455 32.71 -5.03 -1.31
N ALA A 456 33.34 -4.59 -0.21
CA ALA A 456 33.47 -5.42 0.99
C ALA A 456 32.10 -5.81 1.61
N ARG A 457 31.09 -4.96 1.48
CA ARG A 457 29.72 -5.25 1.95
C ARG A 457 29.06 -6.31 1.06
N ALA A 458 29.21 -6.19 -0.25
CA ALA A 458 28.69 -7.16 -1.21
C ALA A 458 29.33 -8.55 -1.01
N ALA A 459 30.66 -8.61 -0.87
CA ALA A 459 31.37 -9.87 -0.61
C ALA A 459 30.86 -10.60 0.64
N ARG A 460 30.68 -9.86 1.76
CA ARG A 460 30.10 -10.43 2.99
C ARG A 460 28.69 -10.96 2.80
N LEU A 461 27.86 -10.25 2.03
CA LEU A 461 26.50 -10.70 1.74
C LEU A 461 26.50 -12.01 0.96
N VAL A 462 27.27 -12.07 -0.13
CA VAL A 462 27.36 -13.25 -1.01
C VAL A 462 27.87 -14.47 -0.23
N GLN A 463 28.91 -14.27 0.59
CA GLN A 463 29.43 -15.30 1.48
C GLN A 463 28.35 -15.85 2.43
N ARG A 464 27.51 -14.99 3.00
CA ARG A 464 26.42 -15.39 3.89
C ARG A 464 25.28 -16.10 3.18
N MET A 465 25.08 -15.82 1.90
CA MET A 465 24.19 -16.61 1.04
C MET A 465 24.79 -17.96 0.64
N GLY A 466 25.97 -18.32 1.15
CA GLY A 466 26.63 -19.60 0.88
C GLY A 466 27.35 -19.65 -0.48
N ARG A 467 27.65 -18.49 -1.07
CA ARG A 467 28.31 -18.36 -2.38
C ARG A 467 29.59 -17.55 -2.27
N ARG A 468 30.42 -17.54 -3.30
CA ARG A 468 31.65 -16.71 -3.40
C ARG A 468 31.43 -15.54 -4.34
N LEU A 469 32.12 -14.44 -4.06
CA LEU A 469 32.30 -13.34 -5.01
C LEU A 469 33.64 -13.58 -5.74
N LEU A 470 33.65 -13.60 -7.07
CA LEU A 470 34.74 -14.20 -7.85
C LEU A 470 35.77 -13.23 -8.45
N PHE A 471 35.59 -11.91 -8.30
CA PHE A 471 36.37 -10.91 -9.05
C PHE A 471 37.16 -9.95 -8.18
#